data_AF-A0A2I2G0J9-F1
#
_entry.id   AF-A0A2I2G0J9-F1
#
_cell.length_a   1.000
_cell.length_b   1.000
_cell.length_c   1.000
_cell.angle_alpha   90.00
_cell.angle_beta   90.00
_cell.angle_gamma   90.00
#
_symmetry.space_group_name_H-M   'P 1'
#
loop_
_entity.id
_entity.type
_entity.pdbx_description
1 polymer ?
#
loop_
_entity_poly.entity_id
_entity_poly.type
_entity_poly.pdbx_seq_one_letter_code
_entity_poly.pdbx_strand_id
1 'polypeptide(L)'
;MPYLWKDLIPYGRYHNLEHFLGPIAPSRRQFYAGFIENATASSCYDADEDDHSPLKGTIFPRLTSLTLCVDLIGYYVPRIQASRLRILDIDPRHEPTKPVIVLGAEMMEEVMEQIPDIFPDVEELRFIDTADLTHDIARMLRERLPKLKVLDLSMCGITHV
;
A
#
# COMPACT_ATOMS: atom_id res chain seq x y z
N MET A 1 23.89 -11.76 5.24
CA MET A 1 22.45 -11.85 5.58
C MET A 1 21.61 -10.58 5.34
N PRO A 2 22.13 -9.36 5.12
CA PRO A 2 21.30 -8.19 4.77
C PRO A 2 20.50 -8.35 3.47
N TYR A 3 21.07 -9.06 2.48
CA TYR A 3 20.51 -9.18 1.14
C TYR A 3 19.16 -9.94 1.09
N LEU A 4 18.90 -10.84 2.06
CA LEU A 4 17.64 -11.59 2.12
C LEU A 4 16.45 -10.73 2.55
N TRP A 5 16.71 -9.59 3.18
CA TRP A 5 15.69 -8.70 3.74
C TRP A 5 15.53 -7.40 2.94
N LYS A 6 16.33 -7.23 1.88
CA LYS A 6 16.33 -6.01 1.09
C LYS A 6 15.03 -5.87 0.30
N ASP A 7 14.68 -6.94 -0.40
CA ASP A 7 13.59 -6.97 -1.36
C ASP A 7 12.58 -8.04 -0.91
N LEU A 8 11.57 -7.60 -0.17
CA LEU A 8 10.42 -8.40 0.22
C LEU A 8 9.27 -8.16 -0.75
N ILE A 9 9.55 -8.25 -2.06
CA ILE A 9 8.52 -8.25 -3.11
C ILE A 9 8.38 -9.68 -3.65
N PRO A 10 7.51 -10.52 -3.06
CA PRO A 10 7.35 -11.88 -3.55
C PRO A 10 6.09 -11.91 -4.42
N TYR A 11 6.04 -12.91 -5.29
CA TYR A 11 4.87 -13.23 -6.09
C TYR A 11 3.65 -13.48 -5.19
N GLY A 12 2.81 -12.46 -4.99
CA GLY A 12 1.46 -12.59 -4.43
C GLY A 12 1.21 -11.95 -3.06
N ARG A 13 -0.06 -11.56 -2.85
CA ARG A 13 -0.61 -10.79 -1.71
C ARG A 13 -0.33 -11.36 -0.31
N TYR A 14 0.05 -12.64 -0.19
CA TYR A 14 0.23 -13.35 1.08
C TYR A 14 1.64 -13.26 1.67
N HIS A 15 2.63 -12.78 0.90
CA HIS A 15 4.00 -12.64 1.37
C HIS A 15 4.34 -11.16 1.58
N ASN A 16 3.69 -10.56 2.57
CA ASN A 16 3.79 -9.14 2.91
C ASN A 16 4.65 -8.91 4.18
N LEU A 17 4.83 -7.64 4.56
CA LEU A 17 5.58 -7.24 5.75
C LEU A 17 5.13 -7.98 7.03
N GLU A 18 3.82 -8.14 7.23
CA GLU A 18 3.28 -8.83 8.40
C GLU A 18 3.64 -10.31 8.43
N HIS A 19 3.57 -10.98 7.27
CA HIS A 19 3.96 -12.37 7.14
C HIS A 19 5.44 -12.58 7.53
N PHE A 20 6.33 -11.72 7.06
CA PHE A 20 7.76 -11.84 7.34
C PHE A 20 8.16 -11.40 8.75
N LEU A 21 7.58 -10.30 9.26
CA LEU A 21 7.99 -9.69 10.54
C LEU A 21 7.15 -10.18 11.73
N GLY A 22 5.92 -10.65 11.50
CA GLY A 22 5.01 -11.14 12.54
C GLY A 22 5.62 -12.24 13.41
N PRO A 23 6.19 -13.32 12.81
CA PRO A 23 6.85 -14.40 13.55
C PRO A 23 8.13 -13.99 14.28
N ILE A 24 8.72 -12.83 13.96
CA ILE A 24 9.92 -12.33 14.63
C ILE A 24 9.51 -11.69 15.96
N ALA A 25 10.27 -11.99 17.02
CA ALA A 25 10.08 -11.39 18.33
C ALA A 25 10.10 -9.84 18.24
N PRO A 26 9.20 -9.11 18.94
CA PRO A 26 9.08 -7.66 18.83
C PRO A 26 10.41 -6.91 18.99
N SER A 27 11.27 -7.35 19.91
CA SER A 27 12.59 -6.78 20.18
C SER A 27 13.59 -6.88 19.01
N ARG A 28 13.30 -7.71 18.00
CA ARG A 28 14.18 -7.96 16.85
C ARG A 28 13.63 -7.41 15.53
N ARG A 29 12.35 -7.06 15.45
CA ARG A 29 11.72 -6.60 14.20
C ARG A 29 12.43 -5.38 13.62
N GLN A 30 12.77 -4.41 14.46
CA GLN A 30 13.44 -3.18 14.04
C GLN A 30 14.81 -3.43 13.37
N PHE A 31 15.53 -4.46 13.80
CA PHE A 31 16.80 -4.83 13.17
C PHE A 31 16.60 -5.26 11.72
N TYR A 32 15.59 -6.09 11.45
CA TYR A 32 15.27 -6.56 10.10
C TYR A 32 14.64 -5.47 9.23
N ALA A 33 13.73 -4.68 9.80
CA ALA A 33 13.10 -3.54 9.13
C ALA A 33 14.13 -2.51 8.63
N GLY A 34 15.29 -2.41 9.29
CA GLY A 34 16.41 -1.57 8.87
C GLY A 34 17.08 -1.95 7.55
N PHE A 35 16.78 -3.12 6.98
CA PHE A 35 17.34 -3.58 5.71
C PHE A 35 16.37 -3.50 4.53
N ILE A 36 15.07 -3.37 4.80
CA ILE A 36 14.02 -3.45 3.79
C ILE A 36 14.00 -2.16 2.96
N GLU A 37 14.16 -2.30 1.64
CA GLU A 37 14.09 -1.22 0.65
C GLU A 37 12.81 -1.32 -0.19
N ASN A 38 12.35 -2.54 -0.45
CA ASN A 38 11.14 -2.79 -1.22
C ASN A 38 10.28 -3.85 -0.53
N ALA A 39 8.96 -3.63 -0.45
CA ALA A 39 8.07 -4.54 0.25
C ALA A 39 6.63 -4.53 -0.30
N THR A 40 5.85 -5.50 0.15
CA THR A 40 4.39 -5.52 0.02
C THR A 40 3.74 -5.37 1.40
N ALA A 41 2.65 -4.61 1.48
CA ALA A 41 1.75 -4.54 2.63
C ALA A 41 0.31 -4.82 2.19
N SER A 42 -0.55 -5.18 3.13
CA SER A 42 -1.98 -5.37 2.89
C SER A 42 -2.76 -4.28 3.60
N SER A 43 -3.87 -3.85 3.01
CA SER A 43 -4.88 -3.05 3.67
C SER A 43 -5.46 -3.76 4.89
N CYS A 44 -5.80 -2.99 5.93
CA CYS A 44 -6.47 -3.45 7.15
C CYS A 44 -7.99 -3.22 7.05
N TYR A 45 -8.77 -3.97 7.84
CA TYR A 45 -10.22 -3.77 7.98
C TYR A 45 -10.55 -2.40 8.56
N ASP A 46 -9.82 -2.00 9.61
CA ASP A 46 -10.01 -0.73 10.30
C ASP A 46 -8.71 -0.26 10.98
N ALA A 47 -8.80 0.90 11.65
CA ALA A 47 -7.68 1.47 12.39
C ALA A 47 -7.30 0.65 13.65
N ASP A 48 -8.25 -0.08 14.24
CA ASP A 48 -8.00 -0.89 15.44
C ASP A 48 -7.14 -2.11 15.08
N GLU A 49 -7.38 -2.74 13.92
CA GLU A 49 -6.54 -3.81 13.40
C GLU A 49 -5.11 -3.33 13.10
N ASP A 50 -4.95 -2.18 12.44
CA ASP A 50 -3.64 -1.55 12.24
C ASP A 50 -2.94 -1.29 13.59
N ASP A 51 -3.71 -0.86 14.60
CA ASP A 51 -3.22 -0.65 15.96
C ASP A 51 -2.83 -1.92 16.71
N HIS A 52 -3.25 -3.09 16.23
CA HIS A 52 -2.85 -4.41 16.71
C HIS A 52 -1.87 -5.13 15.79
N SER A 53 -1.48 -4.50 14.67
CA SER A 53 -0.54 -5.06 13.71
C SER A 53 0.82 -5.37 14.35
N PRO A 54 1.49 -6.47 13.96
CA PRO A 54 2.86 -6.73 14.34
C PRO A 54 3.85 -5.64 13.90
N LEU A 55 3.45 -4.79 12.94
CA LEU A 55 4.26 -3.70 12.39
C LEU A 55 4.19 -2.43 13.24
N LYS A 56 3.23 -2.32 14.17
CA LYS A 56 3.05 -1.13 15.00
C LYS A 56 4.34 -0.72 15.70
N GLY A 57 4.70 0.55 15.52
CA GLY A 57 5.92 1.15 16.08
C GLY A 57 7.23 0.71 15.41
N THR A 58 7.17 -0.09 14.33
CA THR A 58 8.35 -0.47 13.54
C THR A 58 8.64 0.63 12.51
N ILE A 59 9.88 1.11 12.51
CA ILE A 59 10.36 2.11 11.54
C ILE A 59 11.04 1.40 10.38
N PHE A 60 10.73 1.82 9.16
CA PHE A 60 11.33 1.31 7.92
C PHE A 60 12.21 2.39 7.28
N PRO A 61 13.43 2.60 7.80
CA PRO A 61 14.26 3.76 7.45
C PRO A 61 14.84 3.71 6.04
N ARG A 62 14.73 2.57 5.34
CA ARG A 62 15.26 2.36 3.99
C ARG A 62 14.17 2.05 2.97
N LEU A 63 12.91 1.88 3.38
CA LEU A 63 11.83 1.54 2.46
C LEU A 63 11.59 2.69 1.48
N THR A 64 11.79 2.40 0.20
CA THR A 64 11.65 3.35 -0.91
C THR A 64 10.51 2.99 -1.86
N SER A 65 10.14 1.71 -1.95
CA SER A 65 9.01 1.23 -2.72
C SER A 65 8.09 0.34 -1.88
N LEU A 66 6.79 0.55 -1.99
CA LEU A 66 5.77 -0.27 -1.34
C LEU A 66 4.69 -0.64 -2.35
N THR A 67 4.34 -1.93 -2.41
CA THR A 67 3.09 -2.37 -3.01
C THR A 67 2.03 -2.51 -1.93
N LEU A 68 0.92 -1.78 -2.05
CA LEU A 68 -0.24 -1.92 -1.18
C LEU A 68 -1.27 -2.81 -1.86
N CYS A 69 -1.42 -4.03 -1.35
CA CYS A 69 -2.50 -4.93 -1.74
C CYS A 69 -3.79 -4.50 -1.03
N VAL A 70 -4.79 -4.10 -1.81
CA VAL A 70 -6.12 -3.72 -1.29
C VAL A 70 -7.07 -4.90 -1.46
N ASP A 71 -7.74 -5.33 -0.40
CA ASP A 71 -8.68 -6.45 -0.41
C ASP A 71 -10.11 -5.99 -0.12
N LEU A 72 -11.11 -6.82 -0.44
CA LEU A 72 -12.56 -6.52 -0.40
C LEU A 72 -13.11 -6.08 0.95
N ILE A 73 -12.36 -6.34 2.01
CA ILE A 73 -12.75 -6.15 3.39
C ILE A 73 -11.77 -5.26 4.12
N GLY A 74 -10.64 -4.93 3.50
CA GLY A 74 -9.64 -4.03 4.03
C GLY A 74 -9.54 -2.79 3.15
N TYR A 75 -10.06 -1.68 3.64
CA TYR A 75 -9.96 -0.37 2.97
C TYR A 75 -9.20 0.64 3.81
N TYR A 76 -8.64 0.22 4.95
CA TYR A 76 -7.74 1.03 5.75
C TYR A 76 -6.30 0.84 5.31
N VAL A 77 -5.58 1.94 5.12
CA VAL A 77 -4.16 1.91 4.71
C VAL A 77 -3.29 1.78 5.98
N PRO A 78 -2.43 0.75 6.08
CA PRO A 78 -1.64 0.54 7.29
C PRO A 78 -0.66 1.69 7.54
N ARG A 79 -0.57 2.15 8.79
CA ARG A 79 0.29 3.29 9.17
C ARG A 79 1.73 2.85 9.37
N ILE A 80 2.43 2.70 8.25
CA ILE A 80 3.84 2.29 8.24
C ILE A 80 4.75 3.51 8.29
N GLN A 81 5.71 3.52 9.23
CA GLN A 81 6.68 4.61 9.35
C GLN A 81 7.82 4.45 8.33
N ALA A 82 7.61 4.98 7.11
CA ALA A 82 8.54 4.87 5.98
C ALA A 82 8.86 6.24 5.35
N SER A 83 9.68 7.06 6.03
CA SER A 83 9.98 8.46 5.60
C SER A 83 10.71 8.58 4.25
N ARG A 84 11.28 7.48 3.74
CA ARG A 84 11.96 7.41 2.45
C ARG A 84 11.10 6.83 1.33
N LEU A 85 9.84 6.50 1.60
CA LEU A 85 8.95 5.95 0.59
C LEU A 85 8.74 6.98 -0.52
N ARG A 86 8.94 6.57 -1.77
CA ARG A 86 8.78 7.40 -2.97
C ARG A 86 7.88 6.77 -4.02
N ILE A 87 7.86 5.44 -4.07
CA ILE A 87 7.05 4.69 -5.03
C ILE A 87 5.98 3.93 -4.24
N LEU A 88 4.72 4.15 -4.60
CA LEU A 88 3.59 3.42 -4.09
C LEU A 88 2.85 2.78 -5.26
N ASP A 89 2.87 1.45 -5.31
CA ASP A 89 2.08 0.68 -6.26
C ASP A 89 0.82 0.19 -5.54
N ILE A 90 -0.35 0.43 -6.12
CA ILE A 90 -1.64 -0.04 -5.62
C ILE A 90 -2.00 -1.32 -6.37
N ASP A 91 -2.19 -2.41 -5.64
CA ASP A 91 -2.63 -3.70 -6.15
C ASP A 91 -4.06 -3.97 -5.64
N PRO A 92 -5.10 -3.43 -6.31
CA PRO A 92 -6.48 -3.72 -5.96
C PRO A 92 -6.79 -5.19 -6.23
N ARG A 93 -7.61 -5.82 -5.38
CA ARG A 93 -8.07 -7.19 -5.64
C ARG A 93 -8.90 -7.23 -6.92
N HIS A 94 -8.34 -7.89 -7.92
CA HIS A 94 -9.01 -8.18 -9.18
C HIS A 94 -9.03 -9.69 -9.43
N GLU A 95 -10.22 -10.29 -9.53
CA GLU A 95 -10.38 -11.70 -9.90
C GLU A 95 -10.96 -11.83 -11.33
N PRO A 96 -10.12 -11.96 -12.37
CA PRO A 96 -10.59 -11.96 -13.77
C PRO A 96 -11.41 -13.20 -14.16
N THR A 97 -11.37 -14.26 -13.34
CA THR A 97 -12.02 -15.55 -13.62
C THR A 97 -13.37 -15.72 -12.95
N LYS A 98 -13.75 -14.81 -12.03
CA LYS A 98 -15.07 -14.83 -11.39
C LYS A 98 -15.86 -13.61 -11.84
N PRO A 99 -17.14 -13.77 -12.19
CA PRO A 99 -17.96 -12.60 -12.40
C PRO A 99 -18.10 -11.90 -11.04
N VAL A 100 -17.76 -10.62 -10.98
CA VAL A 100 -18.27 -9.67 -9.96
C VAL A 100 -17.58 -9.62 -8.59
N ILE A 101 -16.26 -9.86 -8.46
CA ILE A 101 -15.58 -9.47 -7.21
C ILE A 101 -14.38 -8.57 -7.52
N VAL A 102 -14.69 -7.29 -7.69
CA VAL A 102 -13.75 -6.17 -7.83
C VAL A 102 -14.09 -5.17 -6.73
N LEU A 103 -13.07 -4.49 -6.20
CA LEU A 103 -13.30 -3.36 -5.30
C LEU A 103 -14.12 -2.28 -6.03
N GLY A 104 -15.25 -1.88 -5.45
CA GLY A 104 -16.06 -0.80 -5.98
C GLY A 104 -15.34 0.55 -5.92
N ALA A 105 -15.76 1.50 -6.75
CA ALA A 105 -15.15 2.82 -6.83
C ALA A 105 -15.13 3.53 -5.47
N GLU A 106 -16.24 3.51 -4.72
CA GLU A 106 -16.34 4.14 -3.39
C GLU A 106 -15.27 3.60 -2.42
N MET A 107 -15.08 2.29 -2.35
CA MET A 107 -14.08 1.67 -1.47
C MET A 107 -12.65 2.04 -1.90
N MET A 108 -12.38 2.07 -3.20
CA MET A 108 -11.08 2.50 -3.71
C MET A 108 -10.81 3.97 -3.39
N GLU A 109 -11.83 4.82 -3.42
CA GLU A 109 -11.69 6.23 -3.06
C GLU A 109 -11.36 6.42 -1.60
N GLU A 110 -12.03 5.70 -0.70
CA GLU A 110 -11.69 5.71 0.73
C GLU A 110 -10.22 5.36 0.97
N VAL A 111 -9.69 4.38 0.23
CA VAL A 111 -8.25 4.03 0.30
C VAL A 111 -7.40 5.19 -0.24
N MET A 112 -7.75 5.75 -1.40
CA MET A 112 -6.99 6.83 -2.04
C MET A 112 -6.97 8.11 -1.19
N GLU A 113 -8.06 8.44 -0.48
CA GLU A 113 -8.17 9.62 0.37
C GLU A 113 -7.21 9.59 1.58
N GLN A 114 -6.81 8.39 2.03
CA GLN A 114 -5.87 8.20 3.13
C GLN A 114 -4.41 8.37 2.70
N ILE A 115 -4.09 8.12 1.43
CA ILE A 115 -2.70 8.10 0.92
C ILE A 115 -1.94 9.41 1.20
N PRO A 116 -2.51 10.61 0.95
CA PRO A 116 -1.77 11.86 1.20
C PRO A 116 -1.38 12.08 2.64
N ASP A 117 -2.15 11.57 3.60
CA ASP A 117 -1.89 11.77 5.02
C ASP A 117 -0.87 10.77 5.56
N ILE A 118 -0.86 9.55 5.01
CA ILE A 118 0.00 8.45 5.46
C ILE A 118 1.35 8.46 4.73
N PHE A 119 1.33 8.76 3.43
CA PHE A 119 2.50 8.76 2.56
C PHE A 119 2.65 10.09 1.79
N PRO A 120 2.80 11.23 2.50
CA PRO A 120 2.80 12.57 1.90
C PRO A 120 3.94 12.83 0.92
N ASP A 121 4.99 12.01 0.98
CA ASP A 121 6.23 12.20 0.23
C ASP A 121 6.36 11.32 -1.02
N VAL A 122 5.28 10.62 -1.40
CA VAL A 122 5.25 9.78 -2.61
C VAL A 122 5.47 10.64 -3.85
N GLU A 123 6.34 10.16 -4.73
CA GLU A 123 6.67 10.77 -6.02
C GLU A 123 6.02 10.02 -7.18
N GLU A 124 5.75 8.72 -7.00
CA GLU A 124 5.15 7.87 -8.02
C GLU A 124 4.02 7.04 -7.40
N LEU A 125 2.80 7.21 -7.92
CA LEU A 125 1.64 6.41 -7.57
C LEU A 125 1.16 5.66 -8.82
N ARG A 126 1.07 4.34 -8.74
CA ARG A 126 0.68 3.47 -9.87
C ARG A 126 -0.33 2.42 -9.46
N PHE A 127 -0.97 1.80 -10.44
CA PHE A 127 -1.88 0.68 -10.25
C PHE A 127 -1.36 -0.55 -10.99
N ILE A 128 -1.23 -1.67 -10.28
CA ILE A 128 -0.78 -2.96 -10.83
C ILE A 128 -1.92 -3.66 -11.56
N ASP A 129 -3.11 -3.66 -10.94
CA ASP A 129 -4.33 -4.27 -11.45
C ASP A 129 -5.41 -3.20 -11.66
N THR A 130 -6.51 -3.59 -12.32
CA THR A 130 -7.57 -2.64 -12.66
C THR A 130 -8.37 -2.20 -11.43
N ALA A 131 -8.64 -0.91 -11.32
CA ALA A 131 -9.51 -0.29 -10.32
C ALA A 131 -10.51 0.66 -10.98
N ASP A 132 -11.70 0.78 -10.39
CA ASP A 132 -12.63 1.85 -10.76
C ASP A 132 -12.40 3.05 -9.83
N LEU A 133 -12.37 4.26 -10.40
CA LEU A 133 -12.15 5.52 -9.70
C LEU A 133 -13.07 6.60 -10.27
N THR A 134 -13.51 7.58 -9.47
CA THR A 134 -14.14 8.78 -10.05
C THR A 134 -13.10 9.74 -10.62
N HIS A 135 -13.58 10.72 -11.38
CA HIS A 135 -12.73 11.76 -11.93
C HIS A 135 -12.11 12.68 -10.85
N ASP A 136 -12.75 12.80 -9.68
CA ASP A 136 -12.32 13.74 -8.64
C ASP A 136 -11.09 13.26 -7.87
N ILE A 137 -10.89 11.95 -7.75
CA ILE A 137 -9.77 11.40 -6.99
C ILE A 137 -8.41 11.76 -7.60
N ALA A 138 -8.30 11.78 -8.93
CA ALA A 138 -7.06 12.11 -9.61
C ALA A 138 -6.66 13.58 -9.37
N ARG A 139 -7.65 14.47 -9.32
CA ARG A 139 -7.44 15.88 -8.96
C ARG A 139 -7.02 15.99 -7.49
N MET A 140 -7.76 15.35 -6.59
CA MET A 140 -7.47 15.35 -5.14
C MET A 140 -6.04 14.88 -4.86
N LEU A 141 -5.60 13.77 -5.46
CA LEU A 141 -4.26 13.22 -5.26
C LEU A 141 -3.17 14.19 -5.73
N ARG A 142 -3.35 14.86 -6.87
CA ARG A 142 -2.40 15.87 -7.36
C ARG A 142 -2.34 17.12 -6.47
N GLU A 143 -3.46 17.52 -5.88
CA GLU A 143 -3.52 18.67 -4.97
C GLU A 143 -2.91 18.37 -3.61
N ARG A 144 -3.12 17.14 -3.09
CA ARG A 144 -2.70 16.74 -1.74
C ARG A 144 -1.33 16.05 -1.67
N LEU A 145 -0.76 15.58 -2.78
CA LEU A 145 0.59 15.01 -2.84
C LEU A 145 1.56 15.97 -3.55
N PRO A 146 2.18 16.92 -2.83
CA PRO A 146 2.98 18.01 -3.44
C PRO A 146 4.27 17.53 -4.15
N LYS A 147 4.71 16.29 -3.88
CA LYS A 147 5.91 15.70 -4.48
C LYS A 147 5.59 14.75 -5.63
N LEU A 148 4.32 14.52 -5.94
CA LEU A 148 3.88 13.58 -6.96
C LEU A 148 4.35 14.04 -8.35
N LYS A 149 5.15 13.21 -9.01
CA LYS A 149 5.67 13.40 -10.36
C LYS A 149 4.97 12.49 -11.36
N VAL A 150 4.62 11.28 -10.92
CA VAL A 150 3.98 10.26 -11.75
C VAL A 150 2.69 9.81 -11.07
N LEU A 151 1.58 9.94 -11.79
CA LEU A 151 0.29 9.34 -11.44
C LEU A 151 -0.15 8.49 -12.63
N ASP A 152 0.05 7.17 -12.53
CA ASP A 152 -0.30 6.22 -13.58
C ASP A 152 -1.68 5.62 -13.32
N LEU A 153 -2.66 6.05 -14.11
CA LEU A 153 -4.05 5.58 -14.08
C LEU A 153 -4.40 4.70 -15.29
N SER A 154 -3.40 4.19 -16.01
CA SER A 154 -3.62 3.40 -17.24
C SER A 154 -4.45 2.13 -17.02
N MET A 155 -4.41 1.59 -15.80
CA MET A 155 -5.19 0.42 -15.38
C MET A 155 -6.56 0.82 -14.78
N CYS A 156 -6.88 2.11 -14.66
CA CYS A 156 -8.11 2.54 -13.98
C CYS A 156 -9.27 2.81 -14.95
N GLY A 157 -10.45 2.29 -14.63
CA GLY A 157 -11.71 2.72 -15.22
C GLY A 157 -12.17 4.02 -14.55
N ILE A 158 -12.42 5.08 -15.33
CA ILE A 158 -12.99 6.32 -14.79
C ILE A 158 -14.50 6.27 -14.97
N THR A 159 -15.25 6.19 -13.87
CA THR A 159 -16.72 6.17 -13.89
C THR A 159 -17.28 7.57 -13.64
N HIS A 160 -18.26 8.00 -14.44
CA HIS A 160 -19.10 9.16 -14.14
C HIS A 160 -20.24 8.67 -13.24
N VAL A 161 -20.19 9.01 -11.95
CA VAL A 161 -21.33 8.87 -11.04
C VAL A 161 -22.26 10.06 -11.23
#